data_AF-A0A257WKJ6-F1
#
_entry.id   AF-A0A257WKJ6-F1
#
_cell.length_a   1.000
_cell.length_b   1.000
_cell.length_c   1.000
_cell.angle_alpha   90.00
_cell.angle_beta   90.00
_cell.angle_gamma   90.00
#
_symmetry.space_group_name_H-M   'P 1'
#
loop_
_entity.id
_entity.type
_entity.pdbx_description
1 polymer ?
#
loop_
_entity_poly.entity_id
_entity_poly.type
_entity_poly.pdbx_seq_one_letter_code
_entity_poly.pdbx_strand_id
1 'polypeptide(L)'
;PTNRQFAENFTTHYADLAARDQVFADMQNVFDLALVAALIRQERLADKVGWDLGTFGPQGEFRPAQHVVPKEIDSVVNHKVYNGKDIVVQVAGGVRADLLAVAQDAKLSQESAELTGVAKTAAAPKLPAGRWWWDAAK
;
A
#
# COMPACT_ATOMS: atom_id res chain seq x y z
N PRO A 1 -4.76 -7.58 -25.41
CA PRO A 1 -3.82 -6.48 -25.76
C PRO A 1 -4.20 -5.15 -25.09
N THR A 2 -5.42 -4.65 -25.29
CA THR A 2 -5.90 -3.36 -24.76
C THR A 2 -5.92 -3.28 -23.23
N ASN A 3 -6.43 -4.30 -22.54
CA ASN A 3 -6.49 -4.29 -21.06
C ASN A 3 -5.10 -4.38 -20.41
N ARG A 4 -4.18 -5.14 -21.01
CA ARG A 4 -2.80 -5.24 -20.54
C ARG A 4 -2.10 -3.89 -20.69
N GLN A 5 -2.20 -3.29 -21.87
CA GLN A 5 -1.60 -1.99 -22.14
C GLN A 5 -2.19 -0.89 -21.24
N PHE A 6 -3.48 -0.94 -20.95
CA PHE A 6 -4.09 -0.06 -19.95
C PHE A 6 -3.47 -0.28 -18.56
N ALA A 7 -3.37 -1.53 -18.08
CA ALA A 7 -2.81 -1.83 -16.77
C ALA A 7 -1.33 -1.42 -16.67
N GLU A 8 -0.55 -1.64 -17.72
CA GLU A 8 0.85 -1.19 -17.82
C GLU A 8 0.93 0.34 -17.74
N ASN A 9 0.17 1.06 -18.57
CA ASN A 9 0.14 2.53 -18.55
C ASN A 9 -0.35 3.08 -17.20
N PHE A 10 -1.38 2.48 -16.60
CA PHE A 10 -1.88 2.84 -15.27
C PHE A 10 -0.77 2.71 -14.22
N THR A 11 0.01 1.62 -14.29
CA THR A 11 1.12 1.38 -13.38
C THR A 11 2.28 2.35 -13.62
N THR A 12 2.66 2.57 -14.88
CA THR A 12 3.74 3.50 -15.27
C THR A 12 3.44 4.94 -14.85
N HIS A 13 2.19 5.39 -14.98
CA HIS A 13 1.76 6.76 -14.66
C HIS A 13 1.10 6.88 -13.29
N TYR A 14 1.28 5.89 -12.41
CA TYR A 14 0.59 5.87 -11.12
C TYR A 14 0.93 7.10 -10.26
N ALA A 15 2.20 7.52 -10.24
CA ALA A 15 2.63 8.70 -9.49
C ALA A 15 1.92 9.98 -9.98
N ASP A 16 1.73 10.13 -11.30
CA ASP A 16 1.00 11.26 -11.87
C ASP A 16 -0.48 11.24 -11.46
N LEU A 17 -1.08 10.05 -11.35
CA LEU A 17 -2.45 9.86 -10.88
C LEU A 17 -2.58 10.21 -9.40
N ALA A 18 -1.68 9.71 -8.54
CA ALA A 18 -1.65 10.00 -7.11
C ALA A 18 -1.43 11.48 -6.80
N ALA A 19 -0.65 12.19 -7.62
CA ALA A 19 -0.45 13.63 -7.49
C ALA A 19 -1.71 14.44 -7.86
N ARG A 20 -2.61 13.89 -8.69
CA ARG A 20 -3.80 14.58 -9.20
C ARG A 20 -5.06 14.26 -8.41
N ASP A 21 -5.24 13.00 -8.00
CA ASP A 21 -6.40 12.52 -7.28
C ASP A 21 -5.96 11.72 -6.05
N GLN A 22 -6.42 12.20 -4.89
CA GLN A 22 -6.06 11.66 -3.59
C GLN A 22 -6.41 10.18 -3.44
N VAL A 23 -7.44 9.67 -4.12
CA VAL A 23 -7.83 8.26 -4.00
C VAL A 23 -6.70 7.30 -4.40
N PHE A 24 -5.86 7.70 -5.36
CA PHE A 24 -4.69 6.90 -5.76
C PHE A 24 -3.54 7.07 -4.77
N ALA A 25 -3.37 8.23 -4.16
CA ALA A 25 -2.41 8.40 -3.07
C ALA A 25 -2.80 7.55 -1.85
N ASP A 26 -4.08 7.53 -1.49
CA ASP A 26 -4.61 6.71 -0.40
C ASP A 26 -4.42 5.21 -0.69
N MET A 27 -4.66 4.76 -1.92
CA MET A 27 -4.39 3.38 -2.31
C MET A 27 -2.90 3.03 -2.21
N GLN A 28 -2.00 3.95 -2.54
CA GLN A 28 -0.56 3.74 -2.35
C GLN A 28 -0.21 3.60 -0.87
N ASN A 29 -0.73 4.47 -0.02
CA ASN A 29 -0.50 4.42 1.44
C ASN A 29 -0.95 3.06 2.03
N VAL A 30 -2.06 2.50 1.53
CA VAL A 30 -2.51 1.16 1.94
C VAL A 30 -1.52 0.08 1.53
N PHE A 31 -0.97 0.13 0.31
CA PHE A 31 0.05 -0.83 -0.13
C PHE A 31 1.35 -0.69 0.65
N ASP A 32 1.82 0.53 0.90
CA ASP A 32 3.04 0.78 1.66
C ASP A 32 2.92 0.26 3.09
N LEU A 33 1.80 0.57 3.77
CA LEU A 33 1.56 0.07 5.13
C LEU A 33 1.47 -1.46 5.17
N ALA A 34 0.80 -2.06 4.19
CA ALA A 34 0.67 -3.51 4.14
C ALA A 34 2.00 -4.20 3.77
N LEU A 35 2.90 -3.55 3.03
CA LEU A 35 4.25 -4.04 2.77
C LEU A 35 5.11 -3.98 4.03
N VAL A 36 5.05 -2.87 4.78
CA VAL A 36 5.71 -2.76 6.09
C VAL A 36 5.21 -3.84 7.06
N ALA A 37 3.90 -4.05 7.13
CA ALA A 37 3.32 -5.12 7.96
C ALA A 37 3.78 -6.51 7.50
N ALA A 38 3.87 -6.74 6.19
CA ALA A 38 4.39 -8.00 5.63
C ALA A 38 5.86 -8.22 6.02
N LEU A 39 6.71 -7.19 5.95
CA LEU A 39 8.11 -7.25 6.37
C LEU A 39 8.23 -7.52 7.88
N ILE A 40 7.49 -6.80 8.73
CA ILE A 40 7.49 -7.02 10.19
C ILE A 40 7.18 -8.48 10.52
N ARG A 41 6.18 -9.07 9.83
CA ARG A 41 5.78 -10.46 10.03
C ARG A 41 6.78 -11.46 9.46
N GLN A 42 7.20 -11.28 8.21
CA GLN A 42 8.09 -12.20 7.48
C GLN A 42 9.47 -12.27 8.15
N GLU A 43 10.01 -11.13 8.54
CA GLU A 43 11.34 -11.02 9.15
C GLU A 43 11.32 -11.12 10.68
N ARG A 44 10.14 -11.33 11.26
CA ARG A 44 9.91 -11.39 12.72
C ARG A 44 10.52 -10.21 13.46
N LEU A 45 10.39 -9.01 12.90
CA LEU A 45 11.06 -7.81 13.42
C LEU A 45 10.57 -7.45 14.83
N ALA A 46 9.27 -7.61 15.08
CA ALA A 46 8.67 -7.37 16.39
C ALA A 46 9.28 -8.28 17.47
N ASP A 47 9.45 -9.58 17.17
CA ASP A 47 10.08 -10.54 18.09
C ASP A 47 11.54 -10.18 18.38
N LYS A 48 12.30 -9.79 17.36
CA LYS A 48 13.73 -9.43 17.49
C LYS A 48 13.97 -8.26 18.45
N VAL A 49 12.97 -7.38 18.63
CA VAL A 49 13.05 -6.22 19.53
C VAL A 49 12.13 -6.33 20.75
N GLY A 50 11.46 -7.48 20.93
CA GLY A 50 10.54 -7.69 22.05
C GLY A 50 9.29 -6.81 22.04
N TRP A 51 8.84 -6.36 20.87
CA TRP A 51 7.62 -5.57 20.71
C TRP A 51 6.40 -6.48 20.54
N ASP A 52 5.38 -6.30 21.37
CA ASP A 52 4.16 -7.11 21.39
C ASP A 52 3.04 -6.60 20.44
N LEU A 53 3.32 -5.55 19.65
CA LEU A 53 2.38 -4.83 18.76
C LEU A 53 1.21 -4.12 19.47
N GLY A 54 0.93 -4.45 20.73
CA GLY A 54 -0.11 -3.85 21.57
C GLY A 54 -1.47 -3.75 20.87
N THR A 55 -2.07 -2.56 20.95
CA THR A 55 -3.39 -2.22 20.37
C THR A 55 -3.52 -2.52 18.87
N PHE A 56 -2.42 -2.52 18.12
CA PHE A 56 -2.41 -2.75 16.66
C PHE A 56 -2.08 -4.20 16.28
N GLY A 57 -1.80 -5.07 17.26
CA GLY A 57 -1.53 -6.48 17.00
C GLY A 57 -2.76 -7.25 16.52
N PRO A 58 -2.60 -8.49 16.01
CA PRO A 58 -3.72 -9.32 15.55
C PRO A 58 -4.82 -9.58 16.60
N GLN A 59 -4.48 -9.47 17.89
CA GLN A 59 -5.39 -9.61 19.03
C GLN A 59 -5.53 -8.29 19.82
N GLY A 60 -5.13 -7.17 19.21
CA GLY A 60 -5.25 -5.84 19.80
C GLY A 60 -6.67 -5.28 19.77
N GLU A 61 -6.84 -4.13 20.39
CA GLU A 61 -8.15 -3.47 20.53
C GLU A 61 -8.55 -2.65 19.29
N PHE A 62 -7.60 -2.30 18.41
CA PHE A 62 -7.92 -1.50 17.22
C PHE A 62 -8.75 -2.31 16.22
N ARG A 63 -9.92 -1.77 15.88
CA ARG A 63 -10.80 -2.32 14.85
C ARG A 63 -10.81 -1.37 13.65
N PRO A 64 -10.26 -1.77 12.48
CA PRO A 64 -10.38 -0.98 11.27
C PRO A 64 -11.85 -0.72 10.93
N ALA A 65 -12.12 0.44 10.32
CA ALA A 65 -13.46 0.74 9.82
C ALA A 65 -13.89 -0.33 8.80
N GLN A 66 -15.11 -0.83 8.97
CA GLN A 66 -15.73 -1.75 8.03
C GLN A 66 -16.68 -0.99 7.13
N HIS A 67 -16.53 -1.20 5.82
CA HIS A 67 -17.39 -0.61 4.82
C HIS A 67 -18.09 -1.73 4.05
N VAL A 68 -19.30 -1.45 3.57
CA VAL A 68 -20.00 -2.37 2.67
C VAL A 68 -19.19 -2.48 1.39
N VAL A 69 -18.74 -3.70 1.06
CA VAL A 69 -18.01 -3.94 -0.18
C VAL A 69 -18.96 -3.67 -1.35
N PRO A 70 -18.66 -2.70 -2.23
CA PRO A 70 -19.50 -2.44 -3.40
C PRO A 70 -19.49 -3.67 -4.31
N LYS A 71 -20.68 -4.16 -4.67
CA LYS A 71 -20.84 -5.30 -5.59
C LYS A 71 -20.93 -4.87 -7.04
N GLU A 72 -21.34 -3.63 -7.27
CA GLU A 72 -21.59 -3.01 -8.57
C GLU A 72 -21.10 -1.56 -8.52
N ILE A 73 -20.61 -1.06 -9.65
CA ILE A 73 -20.20 0.34 -9.85
C ILE A 73 -20.69 0.79 -11.23
N ASP A 74 -20.91 2.10 -11.41
CA ASP A 74 -21.21 2.65 -12.73
C ASP A 74 -20.07 2.33 -13.71
N SER A 75 -20.43 1.81 -14.88
CA SER A 75 -19.42 1.45 -15.87
C SER A 75 -18.82 2.71 -16.50
N VAL A 76 -17.52 2.91 -16.34
CA VAL A 76 -16.77 3.93 -17.09
C VAL A 76 -16.55 3.41 -18.51
N VAL A 77 -17.57 3.57 -19.37
CA VAL A 77 -17.47 3.21 -20.79
C VAL A 77 -16.74 4.32 -21.53
N ASN A 78 -15.59 4.00 -22.12
CA ASN A 78 -15.02 4.83 -23.17
C ASN A 78 -15.64 4.39 -24.51
N HIS A 79 -16.52 5.22 -25.05
CA HIS A 79 -17.14 5.04 -26.37
C HIS A 79 -16.38 5.86 -27.42
N LYS A 80 -16.04 5.26 -28.56
CA LYS A 80 -15.45 5.96 -29.71
C LYS A 80 -16.08 5.46 -31.00
N VAL A 81 -16.56 6.37 -31.84
CA VAL A 81 -17.11 6.04 -33.17
C VAL A 81 -15.98 6.04 -34.19
N TYR A 82 -15.83 4.96 -34.96
CA TYR A 82 -14.89 4.89 -36.09
C TYR A 82 -15.59 4.30 -37.32
N ASN A 83 -15.56 5.02 -38.45
CA ASN A 83 -16.25 4.64 -39.70
C ASN A 83 -17.72 4.22 -39.51
N GLY A 84 -18.47 4.95 -38.68
CA GLY A 84 -19.90 4.68 -38.43
C GLY A 84 -20.18 3.42 -37.59
N LYS A 85 -19.15 2.80 -36.99
CA LYS A 85 -19.31 1.73 -36.00
C LYS A 85 -18.95 2.23 -34.61
N ASP A 86 -19.79 1.90 -33.64
CA ASP A 86 -19.54 2.12 -32.22
C ASP A 86 -18.49 1.12 -31.74
N ILE A 87 -17.33 1.61 -31.31
CA ILE A 87 -16.36 0.83 -30.56
C ILE A 87 -16.54 1.15 -29.09
N VAL A 88 -17.08 0.17 -28.36
CA VAL A 88 -17.22 0.22 -26.90
C VAL A 88 -15.97 -0.42 -26.31
N VAL A 89 -15.11 0.36 -25.66
CA VAL A 89 -13.97 -0.18 -24.89
C VAL A 89 -14.36 -0.17 -23.42
N GLN A 90 -14.72 -1.34 -22.90
CA GLN A 90 -14.91 -1.55 -21.48
C GLN A 90 -13.54 -1.75 -20.83
N VAL A 91 -13.11 -0.79 -20.01
CA VAL A 91 -11.96 -1.00 -19.10
C VAL A 91 -12.53 -1.42 -17.76
N ALA A 92 -12.78 -2.72 -17.60
CA ALA A 92 -13.13 -3.31 -16.32
C ALA A 92 -11.89 -4.03 -15.76
N GLY A 93 -11.48 -3.66 -14.55
CA GLY A 93 -10.36 -4.28 -13.86
C GLY A 93 -10.34 -3.88 -12.38
N GLY A 94 -9.59 -4.63 -11.59
CA GLY A 94 -9.29 -4.32 -10.18
C GLY A 94 -7.80 -4.42 -9.91
N VAL A 95 -7.34 -3.83 -8.81
CA VAL A 95 -5.94 -3.90 -8.39
C VAL A 95 -5.78 -5.03 -7.38
N ARG A 96 -4.76 -5.88 -7.57
CA ARG A 96 -4.36 -6.91 -6.63
C ARG A 96 -2.89 -6.71 -6.29
N ALA A 97 -2.58 -6.65 -5.00
CA ALA A 97 -1.22 -6.63 -4.49
C ALA A 97 -0.98 -7.87 -3.62
N ASP A 98 0.09 -8.62 -3.89
CA ASP A 98 0.56 -9.72 -3.05
C ASP A 98 1.87 -9.33 -2.35
N LEU A 99 1.73 -8.65 -1.23
CA LEU A 99 2.86 -8.02 -0.56
C LEU A 99 3.71 -9.01 0.23
N LEU A 100 3.15 -10.16 0.60
CA LEU A 100 3.93 -11.24 1.20
C LEU A 100 4.85 -11.89 0.16
N ALA A 101 4.36 -12.11 -1.06
CA ALA A 101 5.19 -12.61 -2.15
C ALA A 101 6.34 -11.63 -2.48
N VAL A 102 6.05 -10.33 -2.48
CA VAL A 102 7.09 -9.28 -2.65
C VAL A 102 8.13 -9.34 -1.53
N ALA A 103 7.69 -9.42 -0.27
CA ALA A 103 8.59 -9.49 0.89
C ALA A 103 9.44 -10.76 0.92
N GLN A 104 8.98 -11.85 0.28
CA GLN A 104 9.70 -13.13 0.21
C GLN A 104 10.63 -13.25 -1.00
N ASP A 105 10.54 -12.32 -1.96
CA ASP A 105 11.40 -12.36 -3.15
C ASP A 105 12.82 -11.88 -2.80
N ALA A 106 13.75 -12.83 -2.74
CA ALA A 106 15.15 -12.56 -2.46
C ALA A 106 15.85 -11.65 -3.50
N LYS A 107 15.28 -11.49 -4.71
CA LYS A 107 15.80 -10.53 -5.71
C LYS A 107 15.44 -9.09 -5.37
N LEU A 108 14.29 -8.90 -4.72
CA LEU A 108 13.78 -7.59 -4.30
C LEU A 108 14.25 -7.24 -2.87
N SER A 109 14.47 -8.26 -2.03
CA SER A 109 14.98 -8.10 -0.67
C SER A 109 16.49 -7.86 -0.68
N GLN A 110 16.86 -6.58 -0.79
CA GLN A 110 18.24 -6.14 -0.60
C GLN A 110 18.34 -5.30 0.67
N GLU A 111 19.27 -5.67 1.54
CA GLU A 111 19.56 -4.89 2.74
C GLU A 111 20.33 -3.62 2.35
N SER A 112 19.80 -2.47 2.76
CA SER A 112 20.46 -1.18 2.54
C SER A 112 21.67 -1.06 3.47
N ALA A 113 22.83 -0.71 2.90
CA ALA A 113 24.05 -0.51 3.68
C ALA A 113 23.87 0.62 4.71
N GLU A 114 23.05 1.61 4.40
CA GLU A 114 22.68 2.73 5.26
C GLU A 114 21.90 2.30 6.52
N LEU A 115 21.21 1.16 6.47
CA LEU A 115 20.49 0.59 7.62
C LEU A 115 21.43 -0.18 8.57
N THR A 116 22.66 -0.48 8.13
CA THR A 116 23.64 -1.20 8.93
C THR A 116 23.95 -0.44 10.22
N GLY A 117 23.51 -0.98 11.35
CA GLY A 117 23.78 -0.40 12.66
C GLY A 117 22.77 0.66 13.12
N VAL A 118 21.75 1.01 12.33
CA VAL A 118 20.64 1.88 12.78
C VAL A 118 20.00 1.32 14.05
N ALA A 119 19.82 -0.01 14.12
CA ALA A 119 19.29 -0.66 15.31
C ALA A 119 20.12 -0.42 16.59
N LYS A 120 21.42 -0.10 16.47
CA LYS A 120 22.29 0.17 17.63
C LYS A 120 22.09 1.57 18.21
N THR A 121 21.63 2.51 17.39
CA THR A 121 21.43 3.92 17.77
C THR A 121 19.96 4.30 17.87
N ALA A 122 19.05 3.47 17.36
CA ALA A 122 17.62 3.66 17.46
C ALA A 122 17.17 3.66 18.93
N ALA A 123 16.54 4.74 19.35
CA ALA A 123 15.92 4.86 20.67
C ALA A 123 14.53 5.45 20.52
N ALA A 124 13.56 4.91 21.26
CA ALA A 124 12.23 5.51 21.32
C ALA A 124 12.34 6.94 21.89
N PRO A 125 11.70 7.94 21.26
CA PRO A 125 11.71 9.30 21.77
C PRO A 125 11.05 9.34 23.17
N LYS A 126 11.63 10.13 24.07
CA LYS A 126 11.01 10.40 25.38
C LYS A 126 9.88 11.40 25.19
N LEU A 127 8.64 10.92 25.14
CA LEU A 127 7.46 11.74 24.91
C LEU A 127 6.62 11.88 26.18
N PRO A 128 5.96 13.04 26.40
CA PRO A 128 4.93 13.18 27.41
C PRO A 128 3.80 12.17 27.21
N ALA A 129 3.12 11.81 28.30
CA ALA A 129 1.93 10.97 28.24
C ALA A 129 0.88 11.57 27.28
N GLY A 130 0.30 10.72 26.42
CA GLY A 130 -0.69 11.13 25.43
C GLY A 130 -0.14 11.78 24.16
N ARG A 131 1.20 11.87 24.00
CA ARG A 131 1.82 12.36 22.76
C ARG A 131 2.42 11.20 21.97
N TRP A 132 2.09 11.12 20.67
CA TRP A 132 2.72 10.17 19.76
C TRP A 132 3.96 10.77 19.10
N TRP A 133 4.87 9.93 18.63
CA TRP A 133 6.13 10.39 18.02
C TRP A 133 5.90 11.18 16.73
N TRP A 134 4.82 10.89 16.00
CA TRP A 134 4.42 11.67 14.82
C TRP A 134 3.76 13.01 15.17
N ASP A 135 3.24 13.18 16.40
CA ASP A 135 2.71 14.48 16.87
C ASP A 135 3.83 15.48 17.17
N ALA A 136 5.07 14.99 17.37
CA ALA A 136 6.24 15.81 17.68
C ALA A 136 6.87 16.45 16.43
N ALA A 137 6.46 16.03 15.22
CA ALA A 137 6.91 16.63 13.98
C ALA A 137 6.07 17.89 13.66
N LYS A 138 6.54 19.04 14.14
CA LYS A 138 6.22 20.36 13.59
C LYS A 138 7.50 21.17 13.44
#